data_AF-A0A1Q2D512-F1
#
_entry.id   AF-A0A1Q2D512-F1
#
_cell.length_a   1.000
_cell.length_b   1.000
_cell.length_c   1.000
_cell.angle_alpha   90.00
_cell.angle_beta   90.00
_cell.angle_gamma   90.00
#
_symmetry.space_group_name_H-M   'P 1'
#
loop_
_entity.id
_entity.type
_entity.pdbx_description
1 polymer ?
#
loop_
_entity_poly.entity_id
_entity_poly.type
_entity_poly.pdbx_seq_one_letter_code
_entity_poly.pdbx_strand_id
1 'polypeptide(L)' 'MSKTLISIGSIIDYPTVHKEKITGKVELILSNTILIRDKYDDTHLVLKKAVEKDGFDIDEKTYVYATRYSRNN' A
#
# COMPACT_ATOMS: atom_id res chain seq x y z
N MET A 1 1.27 -7.96 22.08
CA MET A 1 1.41 -6.53 21.72
C MET A 1 0.47 -6.27 20.56
N SER A 2 -0.36 -5.24 20.63
CA SER A 2 -1.20 -4.83 19.50
C SER A 2 -0.28 -4.26 18.42
N LYS A 3 -0.25 -4.88 17.25
CA LYS A 3 0.42 -4.30 16.09
C LYS A 3 -0.46 -3.19 15.52
N THR A 4 0.16 -2.18 14.91
CA THR A 4 -0.57 -1.12 14.23
C THR A 4 -1.11 -1.66 12.91
N LEU A 5 -2.43 -1.64 12.74
CA LEU A 5 -3.09 -2.10 11.51
C LEU A 5 -3.04 -1.00 10.44
N ILE A 6 -2.59 -1.36 9.25
CA ILE A 6 -2.62 -0.51 8.06
C ILE A 6 -3.79 -0.93 7.18
N SER A 7 -4.78 -0.06 7.10
CA SER A 7 -5.95 -0.19 6.23
C SER A 7 -6.02 0.94 5.21
N ILE A 8 -6.92 0.83 4.23
CA ILE A 8 -7.21 1.94 3.30
C ILE A 8 -7.64 3.17 4.11
N GLY A 9 -7.11 4.33 3.74
CA GLY A 9 -7.32 5.60 4.45
C GLY A 9 -6.26 5.91 5.50
N SER A 10 -5.45 4.93 5.90
CA SER A 10 -4.34 5.16 6.83
C SER A 10 -3.31 6.09 6.22
N ILE A 11 -2.80 7.04 7.01
CA ILE A 11 -1.62 7.84 6.64
C ILE A 11 -0.40 7.12 7.16
N ILE A 12 0.55 6.81 6.29
CA ILE A 12 1.79 6.15 6.65
C ILE A 12 3.00 6.95 6.18
N ASP A 13 4.02 7.00 7.02
CA ASP A 13 5.35 7.54 6.72
C ASP A 13 6.31 6.36 6.56
N TYR A 14 6.58 5.94 5.33
CA TYR A 14 7.30 4.71 5.06
C TYR A 14 8.17 4.81 3.79
N PRO A 15 9.38 4.21 3.78
CA PRO A 15 10.21 4.18 2.58
C PRO A 15 9.56 3.37 1.45
N THR A 16 9.56 3.94 0.24
CA THR A 16 9.09 3.24 -0.96
C THR A 16 10.06 2.17 -1.43
N VAL A 17 9.65 1.37 -2.41
CA VAL A 17 10.57 0.46 -3.14
C VAL A 17 11.78 1.18 -3.75
N HIS A 18 11.68 2.49 -3.99
CA HIS A 18 12.76 3.33 -4.51
C HIS A 18 13.62 3.97 -3.40
N LYS A 19 13.42 3.58 -2.13
CA LYS A 19 14.11 4.12 -0.94
C LYS A 19 13.86 5.62 -0.68
N GLU A 20 12.83 6.18 -1.30
CA GLU A 20 12.37 7.53 -0.97
C GLU A 20 11.45 7.44 0.22
N LYS A 21 11.70 8.27 1.24
CA LYS A 21 10.83 8.35 2.40
C LYS A 21 9.63 9.23 2.05
N ILE A 22 8.44 8.65 2.02
CA ILE A 22 7.21 9.37 1.67
C ILE A 22 6.20 9.28 2.80
N THR A 23 5.42 10.34 2.95
CA THR A 23 4.23 10.37 3.81
C THR A 23 3.02 10.50 2.94
N GLY A 24 2.10 9.56 3.03
CA GLY A 24 0.90 9.58 2.20
C GLY A 24 -0.18 8.65 2.71
N LYS A 25 -1.33 8.71 2.04
CA LYS A 25 -2.52 7.94 2.38
C LYS A 25 -2.55 6.64 1.59
N VAL A 26 -2.85 5.54 2.27
CA VAL A 26 -3.08 4.24 1.65
C VAL A 26 -4.37 4.28 0.85
N GLU A 27 -4.25 4.15 -0.46
CA GLU A 27 -5.40 4.16 -1.38
C GLU A 27 -5.76 2.73 -1.79
N LEU A 28 -4.79 1.83 -1.95
CA LEU A 28 -5.05 0.43 -2.31
C LEU A 28 -4.10 -0.53 -1.60
N ILE A 29 -4.62 -1.71 -1.24
CA ILE A 29 -3.85 -2.83 -0.67
C ILE A 29 -3.89 -3.99 -1.67
N LEU A 30 -2.80 -4.14 -2.43
CA LEU A 30 -2.64 -5.18 -3.45
C LEU A 30 -2.15 -6.50 -2.83
N SER A 31 -1.85 -7.51 -3.64
CA SER A 31 -1.37 -8.81 -3.11
C SER A 31 -0.07 -8.68 -2.31
N ASN A 32 0.93 -7.97 -2.85
CA ASN A 32 2.28 -7.88 -2.30
C ASN A 32 2.73 -6.45 -1.95
N THR A 33 1.95 -5.46 -2.37
CA THR A 33 2.28 -4.04 -2.23
C THR A 33 1.11 -3.26 -1.65
N ILE A 34 1.42 -2.10 -1.11
CA ILE A 34 0.50 -1.06 -0.67
C ILE A 34 0.75 0.13 -1.59
N LEU A 35 -0.33 0.68 -2.13
CA LEU A 35 -0.29 1.89 -2.94
C LEU A 35 -0.60 3.08 -2.05
N ILE A 36 0.31 4.04 -2.05
CA ILE A 36 0.24 5.25 -1.22
C ILE A 36 0.19 6.45 -2.16
N ARG A 37 -0.74 7.35 -1.90
CA ARG A 37 -0.81 8.64 -2.56
C ARG A 37 -0.30 9.73 -1.63
N ASP A 38 0.69 10.50 -2.06
CA ASP A 38 1.22 11.59 -1.26
C ASP A 38 0.39 12.89 -1.42
N LYS A 39 0.86 13.97 -0.79
CA LYS A 39 0.20 15.28 -0.83
C LYS A 39 0.27 15.99 -2.19
N TYR A 40 1.09 15.51 -3.10
CA TYR A 40 1.27 16.03 -4.46
C TYR A 40 0.48 15.21 -5.50
N ASP A 41 -0.39 14.30 -5.03
CA ASP A 41 -1.10 13.32 -5.86
C ASP A 41 -0.18 12.29 -6.55
N ASP A 42 1.10 12.21 -6.15
CA ASP A 42 2.02 11.21 -6.67
C ASP A 42 1.77 9.84 -6.03
N THR A 43 1.93 8.80 -6.84
CA THR A 43 1.64 7.42 -6.45
C THR A 43 2.91 6.64 -6.17
N HIS A 44 2.96 6.04 -4.98
CA HIS A 44 4.11 5.34 -4.44
C HIS A 44 3.75 3.90 -4.08
N LEU A 45 4.70 2.98 -4.26
CA LEU A 45 4.55 1.58 -3.91
C LEU A 45 5.44 1.21 -2.73
N VAL A 46 4.83 0.55 -1.75
CA VAL A 46 5.50 0.00 -0.57
C VAL A 46 5.28 -1.51 -0.51
N LEU A 47 6.33 -2.26 -0.18
CA LEU A 47 6.24 -3.72 -0.04
C LEU A 47 5.62 -4.08 1.30
N LYS A 48 4.59 -4.95 1.27
CA LYS A 48 3.96 -5.46 2.50
C LYS A 48 4.95 -6.09 3.45
N LYS A 49 5.85 -6.92 2.91
CA LYS A 49 6.88 -7.61 3.69
C LYS A 49 7.81 -6.67 4.45
N ALA A 50 8.09 -5.47 3.92
CA ALA A 50 8.92 -4.50 4.60
C ALA A 50 8.19 -3.96 5.83
N VAL A 51 6.92 -3.58 5.62
CA VAL A 51 6.06 -3.02 6.66
C VAL A 51 5.73 -4.06 7.75
N GLU A 52 5.48 -5.31 7.36
CA GLU A 52 5.27 -6.43 8.29
C GLU A 52 6.51 -6.74 9.14
N LYS A 53 7.71 -6.63 8.55
CA LYS A 53 8.99 -6.79 9.26
C LYS A 53 9.18 -5.73 10.34
N ASP A 54 8.65 -4.54 10.12
CA ASP A 54 8.71 -3.41 11.05
C ASP A 54 7.58 -3.45 12.10
N GLY A 55 6.78 -4.54 12.13
CA GLY A 55 5.82 -4.81 13.19
C GLY A 55 4.40 -4.29 12.92
N PHE A 56 4.11 -3.86 11.70
CA PHE A 56 2.75 -3.51 11.29
C PHE A 56 1.98 -4.75 10.83
N ASP A 57 0.66 -4.74 11.02
CA ASP A 57 -0.24 -5.66 10.35
C ASP A 57 -0.96 -4.91 9.22
N ILE A 58 -1.37 -5.62 8.17
CA ILE A 58 -2.00 -5.02 6.99
C ILE A 58 -3.37 -5.66 6.81
N ASP A 59 -4.38 -4.82 6.59
CA ASP A 59 -5.76 -5.25 6.40
C ASP A 59 -5.92 -6.20 5.20
N GLU A 60 -6.92 -7.07 5.28
CA GLU A 60 -7.20 -8.11 4.30
C GLU A 60 -7.61 -7.47 2.96
N LYS A 61 -6.61 -7.31 2.08
CA LYS A 61 -6.66 -7.02 0.64
C LYS A 61 -7.98 -6.46 0.10
N THR A 62 -7.96 -5.20 -0.31
CA THR A 62 -8.98 -4.64 -1.21
C THR A 62 -8.58 -4.94 -2.66
N TYR A 63 -8.84 -6.16 -3.09
CA TYR A 63 -8.53 -6.62 -4.45
C TYR A 63 -9.52 -5.99 -5.45
N VAL A 64 -9.10 -4.97 -6.19
CA VAL A 64 -9.81 -4.61 -7.43
C VAL A 64 -9.48 -5.70 -8.44
N TYR A 65 -10.42 -6.60 -8.69
CA TYR A 65 -10.25 -7.71 -9.64
C TYR A 65 -9.76 -7.18 -11.00
N ALA A 66 -8.55 -7.59 -11.39
CA ALA A 66 -7.96 -7.30 -12.69
C ALA A 66 -8.71 -7.95 -13.87
N THR A 67 -9.77 -8.73 -13.62
CA THR A 67 -10.53 -9.46 -14.63
C THR A 67 -11.49 -8.60 -15.46
N ARG A 68 -11.58 -7.28 -15.24
CA ARG A 68 -12.41 -6.38 -16.08
C ARG A 68 -11.68 -5.66 -17.22
N TYR A 69 -10.36 -5.87 -17.37
CA TYR A 69 -9.62 -5.39 -18.54
C TYR A 69 -8.91 -6.54 -19.27
N SER A 70 -9.62 -7.64 -19.54
CA SER A 70 -9.25 -8.46 -20.69
C SER A 70 -9.52 -7.62 -21.94
N ARG A 71 -8.45 -7.20 -22.61
CA ARG A 71 -8.50 -6.63 -23.96
C ARG A 71 -9.16 -7.69 -24.85
N ASN A 72 -10.46 -7.57 -25.12
CA ASN A 72 -11.07 -8.34 -26.20
C ASN A 72 -10.40 -7.84 -27.49
N ASN A 73 -9.63 -8.73 -28.11
CA ASN A 73 -9.17 -8.57 -29.49
C ASN A 73 -10.35 -8.41 -30.43
#